data_AF-A0A914I1D5-F1
#
_entry.id   AF-A0A914I1D5-F1
#
_cell.length_a   1.000
_cell.length_b   1.000
_cell.length_c   1.000
_cell.angle_alpha   90.00
_cell.angle_beta   90.00
_cell.angle_gamma   90.00
#
_symmetry.space_group_name_H-M   'P 1'
#
loop_
_entity.id
_entity.type
_entity.pdbx_description
1 polymer ?
#
loop_
_entity_poly.entity_id
_entity_poly.type
_entity_poly.pdbx_seq_one_letter_code
_entity_poly.pdbx_strand_id
1 'polypeptide(L)'
;MPILHYGAMKKIDGPEECFGENAEESPNIQIDELPDAFLSCARLISAMYPHNVDLDDECVEGVLLLANRFLLDSVEHRCVEFLLTKSKKSAICKFRLAHLCGIVDMKNKILEQMTKEDFLIAGKNYFSNLSETDKLGVDEKNELKERHKELFGTE
;
A
#
# COMPACT_ATOMS: atom_id res chain seq x y z
N MET A 1 -49.45 29.03 57.43
CA MET A 1 -48.05 28.75 57.82
C MET A 1 -47.72 27.35 57.33
N PRO A 2 -46.88 27.19 56.30
CA PRO A 2 -46.52 25.91 55.72
C PRO A 2 -45.40 25.23 56.50
N ILE A 3 -45.50 23.91 56.64
CA ILE A 3 -44.47 23.04 57.23
C ILE A 3 -43.49 22.64 56.12
N LEU A 4 -42.20 22.71 56.45
CA LEU A 4 -41.04 22.50 55.59
C LEU A 4 -41.01 21.10 54.96
N HIS A 5 -40.98 21.02 53.62
CA HIS A 5 -40.45 19.86 52.90
C HIS A 5 -38.98 20.11 52.59
N TYR A 6 -38.07 19.49 53.35
CA TYR A 6 -36.67 19.36 52.94
C TYR A 6 -36.55 18.20 51.94
N GLY A 7 -36.14 18.54 50.71
CA GLY A 7 -35.88 17.60 49.64
C GLY A 7 -34.73 16.65 49.98
N ALA A 8 -34.92 15.37 49.68
CA ALA A 8 -33.87 14.37 49.74
C ALA A 8 -32.88 14.59 48.57
N MET A 9 -31.62 14.87 48.91
CA MET A 9 -30.50 14.69 48.00
C MET A 9 -30.35 13.18 47.73
N LYS A 10 -30.72 12.74 46.52
CA LYS A 10 -30.23 11.47 45.98
C LYS A 10 -29.07 11.75 45.02
N LYS A 11 -28.03 10.96 45.20
CA LYS A 11 -26.72 11.06 44.58
C LYS A 11 -26.83 10.93 43.06
N ILE A 12 -25.89 11.59 42.40
CA ILE A 12 -25.69 11.59 40.96
C ILE A 12 -24.98 10.27 40.64
N ASP A 13 -25.67 9.35 39.97
CA ASP A 13 -25.03 8.16 39.41
C ASP A 13 -24.26 8.59 38.16
N GLY A 14 -22.93 8.65 38.28
CA GLY A 14 -22.03 8.66 37.12
C GLY A 14 -22.05 7.28 36.44
N PRO A 15 -21.69 7.17 35.16
CA PRO A 15 -21.64 5.87 34.49
C PRO A 15 -20.57 5.00 35.15
N GLU A 16 -21.04 3.96 35.85
CA GLU A 16 -20.22 2.88 36.39
C GLU A 16 -19.44 2.18 35.28
N GLU A 17 -18.22 1.82 35.64
CA GLU A 17 -17.26 1.05 34.89
C GLU A 17 -17.88 -0.24 34.33
N CYS A 18 -17.89 -0.39 33.00
CA CYS A 18 -18.06 -1.70 32.38
C CYS A 18 -16.74 -2.48 32.43
N PHE A 19 -16.42 -3.09 33.57
CA PHE A 19 -15.56 -4.26 33.60
C PHE A 19 -16.43 -5.50 33.81
N GLY A 20 -17.07 -5.93 32.72
CA GLY A 20 -17.55 -7.30 32.63
C GLY A 20 -16.35 -8.21 32.38
N GLU A 21 -15.99 -9.02 33.37
CA GLU A 21 -15.17 -10.22 33.17
C GLU A 21 -15.83 -11.09 32.10
N ASN A 22 -15.28 -11.07 30.88
CA ASN A 22 -15.44 -12.16 29.93
C ASN A 22 -14.05 -12.74 29.72
N ALA A 23 -13.79 -13.82 30.45
CA ALA A 23 -12.62 -14.65 30.26
C ALA A 23 -12.60 -15.17 28.82
N GLU A 24 -11.50 -14.86 28.14
CA GLU A 24 -10.82 -15.65 27.11
C GLU A 24 -11.68 -16.67 26.36
N GLU A 25 -12.48 -16.19 25.41
CA GLU A 25 -12.74 -16.99 24.22
C GLU A 25 -12.17 -16.22 23.04
N SER A 26 -10.87 -16.43 22.80
CA SER A 26 -10.29 -16.06 21.51
C SER A 26 -10.98 -16.95 20.49
N PRO A 27 -11.84 -16.42 19.59
CA PRO A 27 -12.48 -17.28 18.61
C PRO A 27 -11.36 -17.88 17.77
N ASN A 28 -11.19 -19.21 17.87
CA ASN A 28 -10.25 -19.94 17.03
C ASN A 28 -10.88 -20.06 15.65
N ILE A 29 -10.83 -18.96 14.90
CA ILE A 29 -11.26 -18.91 13.51
C ILE A 29 -10.13 -19.58 12.73
N GLN A 30 -10.38 -20.81 12.27
CA GLN A 30 -9.53 -21.44 11.26
C GLN A 30 -9.76 -20.65 9.97
N ILE A 31 -8.82 -19.75 9.65
CA ILE A 31 -8.80 -19.06 8.37
C ILE A 31 -7.92 -19.92 7.46
N ASP A 32 -8.54 -20.90 6.81
CA ASP A 32 -7.84 -21.93 6.02
C ASP A 32 -7.02 -21.34 4.85
N GLU A 33 -7.37 -20.14 4.41
CA GLU A 33 -6.55 -19.28 3.57
C GLU A 33 -6.79 -17.82 3.97
N LEU A 34 -5.76 -17.16 4.49
CA LEU A 34 -5.81 -15.74 4.79
C LEU A 34 -5.86 -14.99 3.44
N PRO A 35 -6.92 -14.23 3.13
CA PRO A 35 -7.01 -13.54 1.84
C PRO A 35 -5.79 -12.64 1.63
N ASP A 36 -5.29 -12.51 0.40
CA ASP A 36 -4.14 -11.64 0.06
C ASP A 36 -4.27 -10.21 0.63
N ALA A 37 -5.50 -9.70 0.72
CA ALA A 37 -5.81 -8.42 1.34
C ALA A 37 -5.48 -8.38 2.84
N PHE A 38 -5.78 -9.45 3.59
CA PHE A 38 -5.45 -9.52 5.01
C PHE A 38 -3.93 -9.65 5.23
N LEU A 39 -3.24 -10.44 4.40
CA LEU A 39 -1.77 -10.52 4.44
C LEU A 39 -1.13 -9.15 4.18
N SER A 40 -1.66 -8.39 3.23
CA SER A 40 -1.21 -7.02 2.94
C SER A 40 -1.45 -6.08 4.11
N CYS A 41 -2.62 -6.16 4.76
CA CYS A 41 -2.92 -5.38 5.97
C CYS A 41 -2.00 -5.75 7.15
N ALA A 42 -1.79 -7.04 7.41
CA ALA A 42 -0.90 -7.50 8.48
C ALA A 42 0.56 -7.04 8.26
N ARG A 43 1.02 -7.10 7.00
CA ARG A 43 2.34 -6.57 6.61
C ARG A 43 2.42 -5.06 6.74
N LEU A 44 1.36 -4.32 6.40
CA LEU A 44 1.30 -2.87 6.61
C LEU A 44 1.43 -2.51 8.09
N ILE A 45 0.61 -3.14 8.94
CA ILE A 45 0.64 -2.95 10.40
C ILE A 45 2.05 -3.25 10.92
N SER A 46 2.67 -4.33 10.45
CA SER A 46 4.03 -4.69 10.87
C SER A 46 5.09 -3.71 10.37
N ALA A 47 4.92 -3.13 9.18
CA ALA A 47 5.84 -2.13 8.62
C ALA A 47 5.78 -0.79 9.37
N MET A 48 4.67 -0.46 10.03
CA MET A 48 4.56 0.71 10.90
C MET A 48 5.44 0.61 12.16
N TYR A 49 5.74 -0.61 12.62
CA TYR A 49 6.67 -0.81 13.73
C TYR A 49 8.11 -0.86 13.20
N PRO A 50 9.07 -0.14 13.82
CA PRO A 50 10.38 0.13 13.24
C PRO A 50 11.28 -1.08 12.95
N HIS A 51 10.86 -2.33 13.19
CA HIS A 51 11.75 -3.50 13.11
C HIS A 51 11.26 -4.79 12.46
N ASN A 52 10.02 -4.94 11.96
CA ASN A 52 9.48 -6.31 11.88
C ASN A 52 9.01 -6.90 10.54
N VAL A 53 9.10 -6.22 9.39
CA VAL A 53 8.88 -6.87 8.08
C VAL A 53 9.90 -6.44 7.04
N ASP A 54 10.60 -7.43 6.49
CA ASP A 54 11.39 -7.28 5.27
C ASP A 54 10.45 -7.13 4.07
N LEU A 55 10.66 -6.08 3.29
CA LEU A 55 9.98 -5.92 2.00
C LEU A 55 10.59 -6.88 0.98
N ASP A 56 9.73 -7.47 0.17
CA ASP A 56 10.08 -8.31 -0.96
C ASP A 56 9.21 -7.96 -2.18
N ASP A 57 9.51 -8.56 -3.33
CA ASP A 57 8.76 -8.31 -4.57
C ASP A 57 7.31 -8.84 -4.54
N GLU A 58 6.99 -9.76 -3.62
CA GLU A 58 5.65 -10.32 -3.50
C GLU A 58 4.73 -9.35 -2.75
N CYS A 59 5.24 -8.69 -1.70
CA CYS A 59 4.44 -7.87 -0.81
C CYS A 59 4.47 -6.38 -1.09
N VAL A 60 5.55 -5.86 -1.67
CA VAL A 60 5.80 -4.41 -1.70
C VAL A 60 4.70 -3.63 -2.41
N GLU A 61 4.06 -4.22 -3.43
CA GLU A 61 2.94 -3.59 -4.14
C GLU A 61 1.73 -3.40 -3.21
N GLY A 62 1.29 -4.46 -2.52
CA GLY A 62 0.17 -4.37 -1.59
C GLY A 62 0.45 -3.39 -0.44
N VAL A 63 1.67 -3.43 0.10
CA VAL A 63 2.08 -2.51 1.18
C VAL A 63 2.11 -1.06 0.70
N LEU A 64 2.67 -0.79 -0.49
CA LEU A 64 2.72 0.57 -1.06
C LEU A 64 1.31 1.13 -1.29
N LEU A 65 0.41 0.35 -1.89
CA LEU A 65 -0.95 0.80 -2.17
C LEU A 65 -1.71 1.14 -0.89
N LEU A 66 -1.54 0.34 0.15
CA LEU A 66 -2.15 0.62 1.45
C LEU A 66 -1.48 1.82 2.14
N ALA A 67 -0.15 1.93 2.10
CA ALA A 67 0.57 3.05 2.68
C ALA A 67 0.15 4.38 2.06
N ASN A 68 0.10 4.47 0.73
CA ASN A 68 -0.39 5.66 0.03
C ASN A 68 -1.87 5.94 0.36
N ARG A 69 -2.73 4.91 0.37
CA ARG A 69 -4.15 5.07 0.69
C ARG A 69 -4.39 5.61 2.11
N PHE A 70 -3.58 5.19 3.07
CA PHE A 70 -3.69 5.59 4.48
C PHE A 70 -2.74 6.73 4.86
N LEU A 71 -2.04 7.34 3.90
CA LEU A 71 -1.10 8.45 4.10
C LEU A 71 -0.01 8.12 5.14
N LEU A 72 0.55 6.92 5.02
CA LEU A 72 1.63 6.42 5.88
C LEU A 72 2.98 6.72 5.23
N ASP A 73 3.37 7.99 5.18
CA ASP A 73 4.53 8.50 4.44
C ASP A 73 5.83 7.74 4.74
N SER A 74 6.07 7.35 5.99
CA SER A 74 7.27 6.61 6.38
C SER A 74 7.32 5.20 5.76
N VAL A 75 6.17 4.54 5.62
CA VAL A 75 6.05 3.23 5.00
C VAL A 75 6.11 3.37 3.48
N GLU A 76 5.42 4.36 2.93
CA GLU A 76 5.49 4.68 1.50
C GLU A 76 6.94 4.91 1.06
N HIS A 77 7.68 5.76 1.79
CA HIS A 77 9.08 6.04 1.50
C HIS A 77 9.95 4.78 1.49
N ARG A 78 9.76 3.87 2.46
CA ARG A 78 10.45 2.59 2.51
C ARG A 78 10.12 1.70 1.32
N CYS A 79 8.85 1.66 0.91
CA CYS A 79 8.42 0.92 -0.29
C CYS A 79 9.06 1.49 -1.56
N VAL A 80 9.07 2.81 -1.71
CA VAL A 80 9.70 3.50 -2.86
C VAL A 80 11.20 3.21 -2.89
N GLU A 81 11.90 3.32 -1.75
CA GLU A 81 13.33 3.01 -1.65
C GLU A 81 13.60 1.55 -2.06
N PHE A 82 12.81 0.61 -1.55
CA PHE A 82 12.92 -0.81 -1.92
C PHE A 82 12.71 -1.03 -3.42
N LEU A 83 11.66 -0.43 -4.00
CA LEU A 83 11.34 -0.56 -5.42
C LEU A 83 12.47 -0.02 -6.31
N LEU A 84 13.09 1.09 -5.93
CA LEU A 84 14.16 1.70 -6.72
C LEU A 84 15.51 0.99 -6.56
N THR A 85 15.79 0.38 -5.40
CA THR A 85 17.14 -0.10 -5.07
C THR A 85 17.31 -1.62 -5.01
N LYS A 86 16.25 -2.36 -4.67
CA LYS A 86 16.33 -3.80 -4.34
C LYS A 86 15.40 -4.68 -5.17
N SER A 87 14.24 -4.15 -5.55
CA SER A 87 13.19 -4.89 -6.25
C SER A 87 13.60 -5.38 -7.64
N LYS A 88 13.25 -6.63 -7.97
CA LYS A 88 13.42 -7.23 -9.29
C LYS A 88 12.22 -7.01 -10.20
N LYS A 89 11.18 -6.29 -9.75
CA LYS A 89 10.05 -5.90 -10.60
C LYS A 89 10.56 -5.15 -11.83
N SER A 90 9.88 -5.31 -12.95
CA SER A 90 10.25 -4.63 -14.19
C SER A 90 10.07 -3.11 -14.07
N ALA A 91 10.77 -2.35 -14.92
CA ALA A 91 10.63 -0.89 -14.96
C ALA A 91 9.18 -0.48 -15.21
N ILE A 92 8.45 -1.19 -16.08
CA ILE A 92 7.03 -0.92 -16.39
C ILE A 92 6.13 -1.17 -15.16
N CYS A 93 6.40 -2.23 -14.39
CA CYS A 93 5.67 -2.48 -13.14
C CYS A 93 5.88 -1.33 -12.14
N LYS A 94 7.14 -0.92 -11.94
CA LYS A 94 7.47 0.19 -11.04
C LYS A 94 6.87 1.52 -11.53
N PHE A 95 6.86 1.76 -12.84
CA PHE A 95 6.22 2.91 -13.46
C PHE A 95 4.71 2.94 -13.19
N ARG A 96 4.02 1.81 -13.38
CA ARG A 96 2.59 1.69 -13.03
C ARG A 96 2.35 2.03 -11.56
N LEU A 97 3.15 1.47 -10.65
CA LEU A 97 2.99 1.71 -9.21
C LEU A 97 3.18 3.19 -8.84
N ALA A 98 4.19 3.84 -9.43
CA ALA A 98 4.42 5.27 -9.21
C ALA A 98 3.25 6.12 -9.70
N HIS A 99 2.68 5.80 -10.87
CA HIS A 99 1.50 6.47 -11.40
C HIS A 99 0.27 6.25 -10.52
N LEU A 100 -0.01 5.00 -10.16
CA LEU A 100 -1.15 4.61 -9.32
C LEU A 100 -1.12 5.27 -7.94
N CYS A 101 0.08 5.53 -7.40
CA CYS A 101 0.24 6.20 -6.12
C CYS A 101 0.46 7.72 -6.24
N GLY A 102 0.54 8.29 -7.45
CA GLY A 102 0.82 9.72 -7.64
C GLY A 102 2.23 10.15 -7.23
N ILE A 103 3.20 9.23 -7.18
CA ILE A 103 4.58 9.49 -6.73
C ILE A 103 5.42 9.97 -7.92
N VAL A 104 5.31 11.26 -8.23
CA VAL A 104 5.87 11.90 -9.44
C VAL A 104 7.40 11.71 -9.55
N ASP A 105 8.13 11.89 -8.45
CA ASP A 105 9.60 11.79 -8.46
C ASP A 105 10.07 10.36 -8.78
N MET A 106 9.38 9.35 -8.24
CA MET A 106 9.65 7.95 -8.56
C MET A 106 9.36 7.67 -10.03
N LYS A 107 8.23 8.16 -10.54
CA LYS A 107 7.82 7.98 -11.94
C LYS A 107 8.87 8.53 -12.90
N ASN A 108 9.27 9.79 -12.71
CA ASN A 108 10.22 10.47 -13.58
C ASN A 108 11.58 9.77 -13.57
N LYS A 109 12.06 9.40 -12.38
CA LYS A 109 13.31 8.64 -12.23
C LYS A 109 13.28 7.30 -12.96
N ILE A 110 12.15 6.59 -12.93
CA ILE A 110 12.01 5.32 -13.65
C ILE A 110 12.05 5.53 -15.16
N LEU A 111 11.30 6.52 -15.68
CA LEU A 111 11.30 6.84 -17.11
C LEU A 111 12.71 7.17 -17.62
N GLU A 112 13.44 8.01 -16.88
CA GLU A 112 14.83 8.37 -17.22
C GLU A 112 15.76 7.16 -17.27
N GLN A 113 15.55 6.18 -16.39
CA GLN A 113 16.40 4.98 -16.27
C GLN A 113 16.02 3.85 -17.23
N MET A 114 14.81 3.88 -17.82
CA MET A 114 14.39 2.85 -18.78
C MET A 114 15.33 2.79 -19.98
N THR A 115 15.66 1.58 -20.40
CA THR A 115 16.49 1.30 -21.57
C THR A 115 15.69 0.61 -22.67
N LYS A 116 16.31 0.39 -23.83
CA LYS A 116 15.67 -0.34 -24.94
C LYS A 116 15.20 -1.72 -24.49
N GLU A 117 15.98 -2.40 -23.66
CA GLU A 117 15.71 -3.74 -23.15
C GLU A 117 14.37 -3.85 -22.40
N ASP A 118 13.93 -2.77 -21.74
CA ASP A 118 12.63 -2.74 -21.07
C ASP A 118 11.44 -2.82 -22.05
N PHE A 119 11.65 -2.50 -23.32
CA PHE A 119 10.63 -2.52 -24.37
C PHE A 119 10.77 -3.71 -25.34
N LEU A 120 11.87 -4.48 -25.28
CA LEU A 120 12.12 -5.56 -26.23
C LEU A 120 11.24 -6.79 -25.95
N ILE A 121 10.65 -7.34 -27.01
CA ILE A 121 9.89 -8.61 -26.97
C ILE A 121 10.77 -9.79 -26.55
N ALA A 122 12.05 -9.76 -26.91
CA ALA A 122 13.04 -10.76 -26.51
C ALA A 122 13.55 -10.60 -25.07
N GLY A 123 13.09 -9.55 -24.36
CA GLY A 123 13.47 -9.30 -22.97
C GLY A 123 12.89 -10.35 -22.02
N LYS A 124 13.65 -10.68 -20.96
CA LYS A 124 13.22 -11.65 -19.92
C LYS A 124 11.87 -11.28 -19.27
N ASN A 125 11.51 -10.00 -19.29
CA ASN A 125 10.31 -9.46 -18.66
C ASN A 125 9.15 -9.23 -19.63
N TYR A 126 9.22 -9.68 -20.90
CA TYR A 126 8.22 -9.34 -21.92
C TYR A 126 6.77 -9.60 -21.49
N PHE A 127 6.46 -10.83 -21.04
CA PHE A 127 5.10 -11.16 -20.59
C PHE A 127 4.65 -10.34 -19.38
N SER A 128 5.55 -10.12 -18.42
CA SER A 128 5.28 -9.26 -17.27
C SER A 128 4.99 -7.83 -17.72
N ASN A 129 5.81 -7.28 -18.61
CA ASN A 129 5.67 -5.94 -19.15
C ASN A 129 4.37 -5.75 -19.94
N LEU A 130 3.95 -6.74 -20.72
CA LEU A 130 2.66 -6.74 -21.40
C LEU A 130 1.51 -6.68 -20.39
N SER A 131 1.52 -7.59 -19.41
CA SER A 131 0.51 -7.62 -18.34
C SER A 131 0.45 -6.31 -17.55
N GLU A 132 1.59 -5.69 -17.25
CA GLU A 132 1.63 -4.40 -16.56
C GLU A 132 1.12 -3.26 -17.44
N THR A 133 1.40 -3.29 -18.75
CA THR A 133 0.91 -2.29 -19.70
C THR A 133 -0.61 -2.37 -19.87
N ASP A 134 -1.20 -3.56 -19.82
CA ASP A 134 -2.66 -3.73 -19.90
C ASP A 134 -3.41 -3.05 -18.75
N LYS A 135 -2.76 -2.93 -17.58
CA LYS A 135 -3.30 -2.26 -16.38
C LYS A 135 -3.22 -0.72 -16.47
N LEU A 136 -2.53 -0.16 -17.48
CA LEU A 136 -2.34 1.28 -17.63
C LEU A 136 -3.49 1.93 -18.40
N GLY A 137 -3.82 3.17 -18.01
CA GLY A 137 -4.69 4.05 -18.78
C GLY A 137 -4.01 4.62 -20.01
N VAL A 138 -4.75 5.48 -20.73
CA VAL A 138 -4.30 6.04 -22.01
C VAL A 138 -3.12 6.99 -21.82
N ASP A 139 -3.14 7.81 -20.78
CA ASP A 139 -2.12 8.83 -20.55
C ASP A 139 -0.78 8.19 -20.14
N GLU A 140 -0.84 7.18 -19.28
CA GLU A 140 0.34 6.44 -18.84
C GLU A 140 0.97 5.65 -20.00
N LYS A 141 0.14 5.08 -20.88
CA LYS A 141 0.61 4.43 -22.12
C LYS A 141 1.27 5.44 -23.06
N ASN A 142 0.75 6.66 -23.15
CA ASN A 142 1.35 7.71 -23.97
C ASN A 142 2.73 8.11 -23.44
N GLU A 143 2.91 8.24 -22.12
CA GLU A 143 4.23 8.50 -21.53
C GLU A 143 5.25 7.41 -21.88
N LEU A 144 4.87 6.13 -21.77
CA LEU A 144 5.74 5.01 -22.19
C LEU A 144 6.02 5.03 -23.69
N LYS A 145 5.05 5.43 -24.51
CA LYS A 145 5.22 5.56 -25.96
C LYS A 145 6.19 6.67 -26.33
N GLU A 146 6.13 7.81 -25.66
CA GLU A 146 7.10 8.89 -25.86
C GLU A 146 8.50 8.43 -25.45
N ARG A 147 8.63 7.76 -24.30
CA ARG A 147 9.92 7.20 -23.88
C ARG A 147 10.47 6.18 -24.88
N HIS A 148 9.61 5.33 -25.43
CA HIS A 148 9.98 4.41 -26.50
C HIS A 148 10.50 5.16 -27.74
N LYS A 149 9.81 6.20 -28.21
CA LYS A 149 10.28 7.00 -29.36
C LYS A 149 11.63 7.67 -29.10
N GLU A 150 11.88 8.16 -27.89
CA GLU A 150 13.18 8.73 -27.54
C GLU A 150 14.31 7.70 -27.63
N LEU A 151 14.05 6.46 -27.22
CA LEU A 151 15.03 5.38 -27.22
C LEU A 151 15.29 4.83 -28.62
N PHE A 152 14.24 4.56 -29.39
CA PHE A 152 14.31 3.88 -30.68
C PHE A 152 14.37 4.83 -31.87
N GLY A 153 14.06 6.11 -31.66
CA GLY A 153 13.81 7.09 -32.72
C GLY A 153 12.32 7.12 -33.11
N THR A 154 11.95 8.11 -33.91
CA THR A 154 10.68 8.12 -34.62
C THR A 154 10.76 7.16 -35.80
N GLU A 155 9.97 6.09 -35.79
CA GLU A 155 9.53 5.44 -37.03
C GLU A 155 8.64 6.39 -37.84
#